data_AF-A0A7X0MNP3-F1
#
_entry.id   AF-A0A7X0MNP3-F1
#
_cell.length_a   1.000
_cell.length_b   1.000
_cell.length_c   1.000
_cell.angle_alpha   90.00
_cell.angle_beta   90.00
_cell.angle_gamma   90.00
#
_symmetry.space_group_name_H-M   'P 1'
#
loop_
_entity.id
_entity.type
_entity.pdbx_description
1 polymer ?
#
loop_
_entity_poly.entity_id
_entity_poly.type
_entity_poly.pdbx_seq_one_letter_code
_entity_poly.pdbx_strand_id
1 'polypeptide(L)'
;MSLALLLTLALAAAPAADERDFRRNEGGVDTAMTGSDARYVWLDEIVLPIFGESQMEGKVHVRLVLDAGDKAGAAAVHARLPRLRARALSALLEFARLNASPYAALDARALSVSLNRALRAEDRQIARVLIARVRVDDG
;
A
#
# COMPACT_ATOMS: atom_id res chain seq x y z
N MET A 1 60.70 -14.41 -17.84
CA MET A 1 59.99 -13.10 -17.85
C MET A 1 58.52 -13.39 -17.60
N SER A 2 58.01 -12.91 -16.47
CA SER A 2 56.61 -13.02 -16.05
C SER A 2 55.67 -12.33 -17.03
N LEU A 3 54.48 -12.90 -17.23
CA LEU A 3 53.28 -12.11 -17.48
C LEU A 3 52.05 -12.89 -16.98
N ALA A 4 51.55 -12.49 -15.82
CA ALA A 4 50.21 -12.80 -15.35
C ALA A 4 49.29 -11.66 -15.80
N LEU A 5 48.12 -11.95 -16.37
CA LEU A 5 47.02 -10.98 -16.36
C LEU A 5 45.62 -11.61 -16.60
N LEU A 6 44.90 -11.72 -15.48
CA LEU A 6 43.48 -11.45 -15.21
C LEU A 6 42.38 -11.97 -16.16
N LEU A 7 41.66 -12.96 -15.60
CA LEU A 7 40.32 -13.41 -15.94
C LEU A 7 39.29 -12.39 -15.42
N THR A 8 38.44 -11.83 -16.29
CA THR A 8 37.29 -11.00 -15.88
C THR A 8 36.01 -11.70 -16.33
N LEU A 9 35.29 -12.30 -15.39
CA LEU A 9 33.96 -12.87 -15.62
C LEU A 9 32.92 -11.87 -15.11
N ALA A 10 32.25 -11.16 -16.01
CA ALA A 10 31.10 -10.33 -15.68
C ALA A 10 29.81 -11.12 -15.94
N LEU A 11 29.20 -11.63 -14.86
CA LEU A 11 27.87 -12.25 -14.92
C LEU A 11 26.81 -11.16 -14.72
N ALA A 12 26.24 -10.65 -15.81
CA ALA A 12 25.06 -9.79 -15.76
C ALA A 12 23.80 -10.66 -15.77
N ALA A 13 23.07 -10.69 -14.65
CA ALA A 13 21.75 -11.31 -14.57
C ALA A 13 20.71 -10.45 -15.29
N ALA A 14 19.98 -11.03 -16.23
CA ALA A 14 18.86 -10.41 -16.93
C ALA A 14 17.60 -10.33 -16.02
N PRO A 15 16.73 -9.31 -16.16
CA PRO A 15 15.47 -9.27 -15.43
C PRO A 15 14.45 -10.20 -16.10
N ALA A 16 13.95 -11.18 -15.34
CA ALA A 16 12.76 -11.94 -15.71
C ALA A 16 11.51 -11.08 -15.44
N ALA A 17 10.93 -10.54 -16.51
CA ALA A 17 9.57 -10.04 -16.51
C ALA A 17 8.69 -11.13 -17.13
N ASP A 18 7.86 -11.82 -16.34
CA ASP A 18 6.62 -12.41 -16.88
C ASP A 18 5.60 -12.94 -15.85
N GLU A 19 4.33 -12.92 -16.28
CA GLU A 19 3.26 -13.88 -15.96
C GLU A 19 2.50 -13.85 -14.61
N ARG A 20 2.10 -12.68 -14.07
CA ARG A 20 0.97 -12.64 -13.08
C ARG A 20 -0.09 -11.56 -13.34
N ASP A 21 -0.17 -11.12 -14.57
CA ASP A 21 -1.47 -10.72 -15.12
C ASP A 21 -2.38 -11.98 -15.13
N PHE A 22 -3.71 -11.84 -15.07
CA PHE A 22 -4.64 -12.91 -15.49
C PHE A 22 -5.12 -14.07 -14.57
N ARG A 23 -5.34 -13.85 -13.27
CA ARG A 23 -6.50 -14.51 -12.59
C ARG A 23 -7.39 -13.45 -11.93
N ARG A 24 -8.21 -12.72 -12.70
CA ARG A 24 -9.53 -13.11 -13.25
C ARG A 24 -10.66 -13.09 -12.20
N ASN A 25 -11.34 -11.93 -12.12
CA ASN A 25 -12.74 -11.64 -11.73
C ASN A 25 -13.21 -12.02 -10.31
N GLU A 26 -14.03 -11.22 -9.60
CA GLU A 26 -15.38 -10.77 -10.00
C GLU A 26 -15.74 -9.35 -9.53
N GLY A 27 -16.37 -8.56 -10.41
CA GLY A 27 -17.32 -7.51 -10.03
C GLY A 27 -16.86 -6.05 -9.99
N GLY A 28 -16.70 -5.43 -11.18
CA GLY A 28 -17.14 -4.05 -11.41
C GLY A 28 -16.27 -2.90 -10.86
N VAL A 29 -15.33 -2.46 -11.69
CA VAL A 29 -15.10 -1.09 -12.23
C VAL A 29 -13.62 -1.05 -12.63
N ASP A 30 -13.31 -1.64 -13.79
CA ASP A 30 -12.05 -1.43 -14.49
C ASP A 30 -12.08 -0.05 -15.15
N THR A 31 -11.92 0.98 -14.33
CA THR A 31 -11.11 2.11 -14.78
C THR A 31 -9.71 1.83 -14.30
N ALA A 32 -8.94 1.16 -15.14
CA ALA A 32 -7.51 1.38 -15.15
C ALA A 32 -7.32 2.89 -15.25
N MET A 33 -7.00 3.55 -14.12
CA MET A 33 -6.44 4.89 -14.15
C MET A 33 -5.03 4.74 -14.73
N THR A 34 -4.94 4.53 -16.04
CA THR A 34 -3.72 4.63 -16.84
C THR A 34 -3.34 6.10 -17.08
N GLY A 35 -3.71 7.00 -16.17
CA GLY A 35 -3.00 8.24 -15.96
C GLY A 35 -1.96 7.98 -14.89
N SER A 36 -0.77 7.54 -15.28
CA SER A 36 0.42 7.62 -14.41
C SER A 36 0.74 9.10 -14.21
N ASP A 37 -0.08 9.78 -13.43
CA ASP A 37 0.32 11.01 -12.79
C ASP A 37 1.42 10.58 -11.83
N ALA A 38 2.66 10.73 -12.29
CA ALA A 38 3.86 10.10 -11.74
C ALA A 38 4.18 10.50 -10.30
N ARG A 39 3.30 11.27 -9.66
CA ARG A 39 3.30 11.66 -8.25
C ARG A 39 2.61 10.67 -7.30
N TYR A 40 1.81 9.74 -7.82
CA TYR A 40 1.07 8.79 -6.99
C TYR A 40 1.84 7.49 -6.77
N VAL A 41 1.88 7.03 -5.52
CA VAL A 41 2.52 5.79 -5.11
C VAL A 41 1.49 4.86 -4.48
N TRP A 42 1.28 3.69 -5.07
CA TRP A 42 0.36 2.68 -4.55
C TRP A 42 0.96 1.93 -3.36
N LEU A 43 0.13 1.68 -2.36
CA LEU A 43 0.41 0.66 -1.34
C LEU A 43 -0.34 -0.62 -1.70
N ASP A 44 0.32 -1.75 -1.53
CA ASP A 44 -0.33 -3.06 -1.56
C ASP A 44 -1.52 -3.09 -0.59
N GLU A 45 -2.51 -3.91 -0.93
CA GLU A 45 -3.70 -4.10 -0.09
C GLU A 45 -3.32 -4.56 1.32
N ILE A 46 -3.96 -3.93 2.31
CA ILE A 46 -3.83 -4.26 3.72
C ILE A 46 -5.16 -4.86 4.17
N VAL A 47 -5.09 -6.06 4.74
CA VAL A 47 -6.24 -6.77 5.31
C VAL A 47 -6.08 -6.81 6.82
N LEU A 48 -7.11 -6.38 7.54
CA LEU A 48 -7.12 -6.31 9.00
C LEU A 48 -8.29 -7.13 9.54
N PRO A 49 -8.13 -7.83 10.66
CA PRO A 49 -9.25 -8.43 11.34
C PRO A 49 -10.12 -7.36 12.03
N ILE A 50 -11.43 -7.62 12.08
CA ILE A 50 -12.37 -6.98 13.01
C ILE A 50 -12.54 -7.94 14.19
N PHE A 51 -12.27 -7.44 15.40
CA PHE A 51 -12.39 -8.21 16.63
C PHE A 51 -13.73 -7.90 17.31
N GLY A 52 -14.51 -8.94 17.59
CA GLY A 52 -15.62 -8.90 18.52
C GLY A 52 -15.18 -9.23 19.95
N GLU A 53 -16.14 -9.57 20.81
CA GLU A 53 -15.87 -9.79 22.24
C GLU A 53 -15.02 -11.04 22.51
N SER A 54 -15.13 -12.07 21.67
CA SER A 54 -14.45 -13.36 21.89
C SER A 54 -13.82 -13.97 20.63
N GLN A 55 -14.09 -13.41 19.45
CA GLN A 55 -13.59 -13.93 18.18
C GLN A 55 -13.36 -12.85 17.12
N MET A 56 -12.73 -13.24 16.02
CA MET A 56 -12.70 -12.44 14.78
C MET A 56 -14.07 -12.55 14.11
N GLU A 57 -14.69 -11.41 13.79
CA GLU A 57 -16.05 -11.34 13.24
C GLU A 57 -16.11 -10.76 11.81
N GLY A 58 -14.96 -10.50 11.21
CA GLY A 58 -14.87 -9.99 9.84
C GLY A 58 -13.50 -9.45 9.50
N LYS A 59 -13.35 -8.91 8.28
CA LYS A 59 -12.10 -8.28 7.83
C LYS A 59 -12.37 -6.95 7.14
N VAL A 60 -11.44 -6.02 7.32
CA VAL A 60 -11.36 -4.77 6.55
C VAL A 60 -10.26 -4.90 5.50
N HIS A 61 -10.62 -4.72 4.24
CA HIS A 61 -9.68 -4.62 3.12
C HIS A 61 -9.51 -3.17 2.74
N VAL A 62 -8.26 -2.69 2.72
CA VAL A 62 -7.94 -1.30 2.41
C VAL A 62 -6.86 -1.22 1.33
N ARG A 63 -7.13 -0.44 0.28
CA ARG A 63 -6.10 -0.02 -0.70
C ARG A 63 -5.88 1.47 -0.60
N LEU A 64 -4.61 1.85 -0.52
CA LEU A 64 -4.19 3.22 -0.31
C LEU A 64 -3.31 3.70 -1.47
N VAL A 65 -3.39 4.99 -1.75
CA VAL A 65 -2.49 5.71 -2.65
C VAL A 65 -1.90 6.88 -1.88
N LEU A 66 -0.59 7.07 -2.01
CA LEU A 66 0.14 8.20 -1.45
C LEU A 66 0.36 9.22 -2.57
N ASP A 67 -0.16 10.43 -2.38
CA ASP A 67 0.15 11.57 -3.24
C ASP A 67 1.44 12.22 -2.72
N ALA A 68 2.51 12.14 -3.52
CA ALA A 68 3.81 12.73 -3.20
C ALA A 68 3.99 14.14 -3.78
N GLY A 69 2.94 14.73 -4.35
CA GLY A 69 2.94 16.07 -4.94
C GLY A 69 3.50 16.12 -6.36
N ASP A 70 4.67 15.52 -6.59
CA ASP A 70 5.34 15.45 -7.89
C ASP A 70 6.10 14.12 -8.11
N LYS A 71 6.71 13.96 -9.29
CA LYS A 71 7.44 12.75 -9.69
C LYS A 71 8.71 12.49 -8.86
N ALA A 72 9.45 13.51 -8.47
CA ALA A 72 10.64 13.35 -7.64
C ALA A 72 10.24 12.94 -6.21
N GLY A 73 9.16 13.54 -5.71
CA GLY A 73 8.48 13.16 -4.49
C GLY A 73 8.04 11.70 -4.54
N ALA A 74 7.43 11.24 -5.63
CA ALA A 74 7.02 9.84 -5.72
C ALA A 74 8.20 8.88 -5.61
N ALA A 75 9.33 9.15 -6.27
CA ALA A 75 10.52 8.31 -6.20
C ALA A 75 11.07 8.19 -4.77
N ALA A 76 11.14 9.31 -4.03
CA ALA A 76 11.62 9.28 -2.66
C ALA A 76 10.62 8.66 -1.67
N VAL A 77 9.30 8.83 -1.88
CA VAL A 77 8.26 8.08 -1.13
C VAL A 77 8.38 6.58 -1.43
N HIS A 78 8.60 6.21 -2.69
CA HIS A 78 8.74 4.81 -3.12
C HIS A 78 9.90 4.11 -2.40
N ALA A 79 11.05 4.78 -2.24
CA ALA A 79 12.20 4.26 -1.50
C ALA A 79 11.91 3.97 -0.01
N ARG A 80 10.86 4.59 0.56
CA ARG A 80 10.45 4.41 1.97
C ARG A 80 9.19 3.55 2.13
N LEU A 81 8.72 2.93 1.05
CA LEU A 81 7.49 2.14 1.06
C LEU A 81 7.39 1.08 2.16
N PRO A 82 8.43 0.28 2.46
CA PRO A 82 8.34 -0.72 3.53
C PRO A 82 8.01 -0.09 4.89
N ARG A 83 8.64 1.04 5.22
CA ARG A 83 8.41 1.79 6.46
C ARG A 83 7.02 2.42 6.49
N LEU A 84 6.61 3.02 5.38
CA LEU A 84 5.28 3.61 5.24
C LEU A 84 4.17 2.57 5.32
N ARG A 85 4.37 1.39 4.74
CA ARG A 85 3.43 0.26 4.86
C ARG A 85 3.29 -0.20 6.30
N ALA A 86 4.40 -0.38 7.02
CA ALA A 86 4.36 -0.75 8.44
C ALA A 86 3.59 0.29 9.26
N ARG A 87 3.85 1.58 9.03
CA ARG A 87 3.12 2.67 9.70
C ARG A 87 1.63 2.67 9.35
N ALA A 88 1.29 2.45 8.08
CA ALA A 88 -0.10 2.35 7.63
C ALA A 88 -0.81 1.20 8.33
N LEU A 89 -0.21 0.02 8.40
CA LEU A 89 -0.73 -1.14 9.10
C LEU A 89 -0.99 -0.85 10.58
N SER A 90 -0.04 -0.22 11.29
CA SER A 90 -0.24 0.14 12.70
C SER A 90 -1.39 1.12 12.90
N ALA A 91 -1.46 2.18 12.09
CA ALA A 91 -2.53 3.18 12.19
C ALA A 91 -3.90 2.59 11.86
N LEU A 92 -3.94 1.68 10.90
CA LEU A 92 -5.12 0.93 10.50
C LEU A 92 -5.61 -0.02 11.61
N LEU A 93 -4.70 -0.75 12.26
CA LEU A 93 -5.04 -1.61 13.40
C LEU A 93 -5.58 -0.80 14.59
N GLU A 94 -4.94 0.34 14.89
CA GLU A 94 -5.41 1.25 15.94
C GLU A 94 -6.82 1.78 15.62
N PHE A 95 -7.05 2.20 14.38
CA PHE A 95 -8.37 2.68 13.94
C PHE A 95 -9.42 1.57 14.01
N ALA A 96 -9.12 0.39 13.46
CA ALA A 96 -10.05 -0.73 13.40
C ALA A 96 -10.47 -1.19 14.80
N ARG A 97 -9.54 -1.28 15.74
CA ARG A 97 -9.84 -1.64 17.14
C ARG A 97 -10.85 -0.69 17.81
N LEU A 98 -10.84 0.58 17.44
CA LEU A 98 -11.67 1.61 18.08
C LEU A 98 -12.96 1.92 17.32
N ASN A 99 -12.99 1.66 16.01
CA ASN A 99 -14.03 2.19 15.12
C ASN A 99 -14.59 1.17 14.12
N ALA A 100 -13.98 -0.02 13.97
CA ALA A 100 -14.52 -1.06 13.09
C ALA A 100 -15.42 -2.01 13.89
N SER A 101 -16.56 -2.33 13.32
CA SER A 101 -17.52 -3.31 13.82
C SER A 101 -18.11 -4.02 12.60
N PRO A 102 -18.42 -5.33 12.69
CA PRO A 102 -19.10 -6.02 11.61
C PRO A 102 -20.56 -5.54 11.46
N TYR A 103 -21.12 -4.90 12.49
CA TYR A 103 -22.53 -4.46 12.51
C TYR A 103 -22.70 -2.97 12.19
N ALA A 104 -21.61 -2.25 11.90
CA ALA A 104 -21.66 -0.82 11.61
C ALA A 104 -20.86 -0.47 10.35
N ALA A 105 -21.36 0.53 9.62
CA ALA A 105 -20.63 1.07 8.48
C ALA A 105 -19.33 1.73 8.95
N LEU A 106 -18.25 1.48 8.19
CA LEU A 106 -16.95 2.08 8.46
C LEU A 106 -16.95 3.58 8.11
N ASP A 107 -16.58 4.44 9.04
CA ASP A 107 -16.43 5.88 8.78
C ASP A 107 -15.14 6.16 7.96
N ALA A 108 -15.30 6.26 6.65
CA ALA A 108 -14.21 6.55 5.72
C ALA A 108 -13.59 7.94 5.94
N ARG A 109 -14.33 8.92 6.48
CA ARG A 109 -13.79 10.26 6.77
C ARG A 109 -12.88 10.20 7.98
N ALA A 110 -13.32 9.57 9.06
CA ALA A 110 -12.49 9.36 10.25
C ALA A 110 -11.23 8.55 9.92
N LEU A 111 -11.37 7.49 9.11
CA LEU A 111 -10.25 6.70 8.62
C LEU A 111 -9.26 7.55 7.82
N SER A 112 -9.75 8.37 6.89
CA SER A 112 -8.92 9.26 6.08
C SER A 112 -8.12 10.25 6.93
N VAL A 113 -8.76 10.86 7.95
CA VAL A 113 -8.10 11.76 8.90
C VAL A 113 -6.99 11.02 9.68
N SER A 114 -7.29 9.82 10.20
CA SER A 114 -6.33 9.00 10.94
C SER A 114 -5.10 8.65 10.09
N LEU A 115 -5.32 8.14 8.88
CA LEU A 115 -4.27 7.77 7.94
C LEU A 115 -3.41 8.97 7.51
N ASN A 116 -4.05 10.09 7.15
CA ASN A 116 -3.32 11.30 6.77
C ASN A 116 -2.48 11.84 7.94
N ARG A 117 -3.01 11.82 9.17
CA ARG A 117 -2.25 12.21 10.37
C ARG A 117 -1.04 11.30 10.55
N ALA A 118 -1.24 9.99 10.52
CA ALA A 118 -0.21 9.01 10.85
C ALA A 118 0.92 8.97 9.81
N LEU A 119 0.59 8.94 8.52
CA LEU A 119 1.59 8.78 7.46
C LEU A 119 2.31 10.10 7.14
N ARG A 120 1.65 11.25 7.24
CA ARG A 120 2.32 12.55 7.04
C ARG A 120 3.20 12.95 8.22
N ALA A 121 2.95 12.40 9.41
CA ALA A 121 3.87 12.52 10.54
C ALA A 121 5.13 11.67 10.34
N GLU A 122 5.01 10.52 9.66
CA GLU A 122 6.12 9.63 9.31
C GLU A 122 6.98 10.20 8.18
N ASP A 123 6.32 10.78 7.16
CA ASP A 123 6.98 11.33 5.98
C ASP A 123 6.26 12.59 5.49
N ARG A 124 6.94 13.73 5.63
CA ARG A 124 6.42 15.06 5.24
C ARG A 124 6.32 15.25 3.73
N GLN A 125 6.93 14.38 2.93
CA GLN A 125 6.84 14.40 1.47
C GLN A 125 5.48 13.89 0.97
N ILE A 126 4.71 13.21 1.82
CA ILE A 126 3.34 12.82 1.50
C ILE A 126 2.44 14.06 1.62
N ALA A 127 1.94 14.53 0.49
CA ALA A 127 0.96 15.60 0.43
C ALA A 127 -0.39 15.13 0.99
N ARG A 128 -0.81 13.92 0.61
CA ARG A 128 -2.09 13.32 1.02
C ARG A 128 -2.06 11.80 0.94
N VAL A 129 -2.83 11.16 1.80
CA VAL A 129 -3.19 9.75 1.69
C VAL A 129 -4.61 9.63 1.14
N LEU A 130 -4.78 8.84 0.10
CA LEU A 130 -6.04 8.59 -0.57
C LEU A 130 -6.49 7.15 -0.30
N ILE A 131 -7.75 6.98 0.06
CA ILE A 131 -8.37 5.65 0.16
C ILE A 131 -8.93 5.32 -1.22
N ALA A 132 -8.22 4.47 -1.96
CA ALA A 132 -8.65 4.05 -3.30
C ALA A 132 -9.78 3.02 -3.21
N ARG A 133 -9.75 2.17 -2.18
CA ARG A 133 -10.78 1.19 -1.90
C ARG A 133 -10.82 0.89 -0.41
N VAL A 134 -12.02 0.73 0.11
CA VAL A 134 -12.25 0.10 1.41
C VAL A 134 -13.45 -0.83 1.32
N ARG A 135 -13.33 -2.04 1.87
CA ARG A 135 -14.40 -3.03 1.93
C ARG A 135 -14.37 -3.73 3.28
N VAL A 136 -15.54 -4.11 3.75
CA VAL A 136 -15.71 -4.94 4.95
C VAL A 136 -16.34 -6.25 4.51
N ASP A 137 -15.82 -7.37 5.01
CA ASP A 137 -16.44 -8.69 4.91
C ASP A 137 -16.70 -9.26 6.31
N ASP A 138 -17.66 -10.17 6.39
CA ASP A 138 -18.20 -10.82 7.58
C ASP A 138 -17.55 -12.20 7.88
N GLY A 139 -16.52 -12.56 7.11
CA GLY A 139 -15.74 -13.79 7.30
C GLY A 139 -16.16 -14.96 6.42
#